data_AF-A0A9X3YFU3-F1
#
_entry.id   AF-A0A9X3YFU3-F1
#
_cell.length_a   1.000
_cell.length_b   1.000
_cell.length_c   1.000
_cell.angle_alpha   90.00
_cell.angle_beta   90.00
_cell.angle_gamma   90.00
#
_symmetry.space_group_name_H-M   'P 1'
#
loop_
_entity.id
_entity.type
_entity.pdbx_description
1 polymer ?
#
loop_
_entity_poly.entity_id
_entity_poly.type
_entity_poly.pdbx_seq_one_letter_code
_entity_poly.pdbx_strand_id
1 'polypeptide(L)'
;MTIARMHIVDAQVAGTYHFVSRCVRRAWLSGRDPLTGSDFSHRKRWIEERIVALAAQFAIAVYAYAAMSNHVHLVVRIDPEASQQWDVETVLRRWFAVSPRKHDTDETQQQRTEANTGNEARIAEYRSRLGSLSWFMRALNESVARAANAEDGCKGRFWEGRVRCQA
;
A
#
# COMPACT_ATOMS: atom_id res chain seq x y z
N MET A 1 22.66 2.43 -10.30
CA MET A 1 21.56 1.86 -11.11
C MET A 1 20.45 1.37 -10.19
N THR A 2 19.18 1.64 -10.50
CA THR A 2 18.05 1.00 -9.78
C THR A 2 17.80 -0.38 -10.37
N ILE A 3 17.95 -1.44 -9.57
CA ILE A 3 17.61 -2.81 -9.95
C ILE A 3 16.07 -2.97 -9.95
N ALA A 4 15.52 -3.75 -10.88
CA ALA A 4 14.08 -4.00 -10.89
C ALA A 4 13.67 -4.81 -9.65
N ARG A 5 12.57 -4.43 -8.99
CA ARG A 5 12.13 -5.04 -7.73
C ARG A 5 11.97 -6.56 -7.82
N MET A 6 11.59 -7.11 -8.97
CA MET A 6 11.47 -8.56 -9.18
C MET A 6 12.80 -9.32 -9.02
N HIS A 7 13.94 -8.63 -9.09
CA HIS A 7 15.26 -9.20 -8.82
C HIS A 7 15.74 -8.98 -7.39
N ILE A 8 14.95 -8.28 -6.56
CA ILE A 8 15.29 -7.94 -5.17
C ILE A 8 14.33 -8.65 -4.21
N VAL A 9 13.05 -8.60 -4.54
CA VAL A 9 11.96 -9.19 -3.75
C VAL A 9 11.52 -10.46 -4.44
N ASP A 10 11.86 -11.58 -3.83
CA ASP A 10 11.27 -12.86 -4.19
C ASP A 10 9.81 -12.86 -3.72
N ALA A 11 8.89 -13.12 -4.65
CA ALA A 11 7.46 -13.13 -4.36
C ALA A 11 6.99 -14.41 -3.66
N GLN A 12 7.84 -15.43 -3.57
CA GLN A 12 7.54 -16.74 -3.01
C GLN A 12 8.26 -16.98 -1.69
N VAL A 13 9.33 -16.23 -1.40
CA VAL A 13 10.15 -16.42 -0.20
C VAL A 13 9.91 -15.31 0.81
N ALA A 14 9.70 -15.71 2.08
CA ALA A 14 9.64 -14.77 3.17
C ALA A 14 10.96 -13.98 3.31
N GLY A 15 10.87 -12.67 3.50
CA GLY A 15 12.06 -11.82 3.52
C GLY A 15 11.79 -10.48 4.18
N THR A 16 12.84 -9.86 4.69
CA THR A 16 12.79 -8.49 5.22
C THR A 16 13.32 -7.54 4.18
N TYR A 17 12.65 -6.40 4.00
CA TYR A 17 12.98 -5.43 2.97
C TYR A 17 12.88 -4.02 3.50
N HIS A 18 13.86 -3.19 3.13
CA HIS A 18 13.78 -1.74 3.23
C HIS A 18 13.24 -1.17 1.94
N PHE A 19 12.19 -0.39 2.05
CA PHE A 19 11.49 0.22 0.93
C PHE A 19 11.50 1.74 1.05
N VAL A 20 11.68 2.42 -0.08
CA VAL A 20 11.62 3.89 -0.17
C VAL A 20 10.78 4.33 -1.36
N SER A 21 9.77 5.17 -1.12
CA SER A 21 9.00 5.85 -2.16
C SER A 21 9.16 7.36 -2.02
N ARG A 22 9.57 8.02 -3.10
CA ARG A 22 9.86 9.45 -3.16
C ARG A 22 8.84 10.20 -4.00
N CYS A 23 8.47 11.40 -3.55
CA CYS A 23 7.58 12.29 -4.25
C CYS A 23 8.26 12.95 -5.47
N VAL A 24 7.48 13.26 -6.50
CA VAL A 24 7.92 14.02 -7.68
C VAL A 24 7.35 15.44 -7.67
N ARG A 25 7.70 16.24 -8.68
CA ARG A 25 7.20 17.62 -8.88
C ARG A 25 7.50 18.58 -7.71
N ARG A 26 8.53 18.29 -6.92
CA ARG A 26 8.81 19.00 -5.65
C ARG A 26 7.62 18.95 -4.67
N ALA A 27 6.71 17.98 -4.82
CA ALA A 27 5.61 17.82 -3.87
C ALA A 27 6.17 17.53 -2.49
N TRP A 28 5.68 18.28 -1.51
CA TRP A 28 6.08 18.14 -0.12
C TRP A 28 5.19 17.09 0.54
N LEU A 29 5.79 15.97 0.89
CA LEU A 29 5.10 14.89 1.57
C LEU A 29 4.75 15.28 3.00
N SER A 30 5.65 16.00 3.69
CA SER A 30 5.46 16.35 5.09
C SER A 30 6.36 17.47 5.59
N GLY A 31 5.93 18.20 6.62
CA GLY A 31 6.67 19.33 7.17
C GLY A 31 6.41 20.61 6.41
N ARG A 32 7.18 21.65 6.75
CA ARG A 32 7.05 22.96 6.13
C ARG A 32 7.76 23.01 4.78
N ASP A 33 7.03 23.34 3.74
CA ASP A 33 7.60 23.62 2.42
C ASP A 33 8.31 24.99 2.46
N PRO A 34 9.64 25.05 2.25
CA PRO A 34 10.38 26.30 2.32
C PRO A 34 10.02 27.28 1.20
N LEU A 35 9.40 26.83 0.10
CA LEU A 35 9.04 27.69 -1.02
C LEU A 35 7.69 28.39 -0.79
N THR A 36 6.68 27.63 -0.39
CA THR A 36 5.31 28.15 -0.20
C THR A 36 5.03 28.58 1.23
N GLY A 37 5.82 28.11 2.19
CA GLY A 37 5.61 28.34 3.63
C GLY A 37 4.51 27.44 4.24
N SER A 38 3.79 26.68 3.42
CA SER A 38 2.73 25.75 3.82
C SER A 38 3.28 24.59 4.66
N ASP A 39 2.53 24.19 5.68
CA ASP A 39 2.88 23.04 6.53
C ASP A 39 2.04 21.82 6.17
N PHE A 40 2.72 20.73 5.80
CA PHE A 40 2.14 19.44 5.45
C PHE A 40 2.40 18.36 6.51
N SER A 41 2.79 18.75 7.73
CA SER A 41 3.06 17.82 8.84
C SER A 41 1.89 16.89 9.15
N HIS A 42 0.65 17.32 8.93
CA HIS A 42 -0.56 16.51 9.12
C HIS A 42 -0.59 15.26 8.24
N ARG A 43 0.04 15.29 7.06
CA ARG A 43 0.11 14.14 6.15
C ARG A 43 0.84 12.93 6.75
N LYS A 44 1.71 13.12 7.76
CA LYS A 44 2.35 11.99 8.47
C LYS A 44 1.32 11.05 9.07
N ARG A 45 0.29 11.63 9.68
CA ARG A 45 -0.78 10.87 10.32
C ARG A 45 -1.56 10.06 9.28
N TRP A 46 -1.86 10.64 8.13
CA TRP A 46 -2.52 9.92 7.03
C TRP A 46 -1.70 8.72 6.55
N ILE A 47 -0.39 8.90 6.41
CA ILE A 47 0.53 7.84 6.00
C ILE A 47 0.57 6.73 7.06
N GLU A 48 0.73 7.10 8.33
CA GLU A 48 0.76 6.17 9.45
C GLU A 48 -0.52 5.35 9.58
N GLU A 49 -1.68 6.01 9.65
CA GLU A 49 -2.98 5.35 9.75
C GLU A 49 -3.20 4.39 8.57
N ARG A 50 -2.77 4.78 7.36
CA ARG A 50 -2.86 3.92 6.18
C ARG A 50 -1.90 2.73 6.24
N ILE A 51 -0.66 2.92 6.72
CA ILE A 51 0.31 1.81 6.91
C ILE A 51 -0.27 0.79 7.90
N VAL A 52 -0.78 1.24 9.05
CA VAL A 52 -1.38 0.36 10.07
C VAL A 52 -2.59 -0.38 9.50
N ALA A 53 -3.50 0.33 8.82
CA ALA A 53 -4.67 -0.28 8.21
C ALA A 53 -4.30 -1.36 7.17
N LEU A 54 -3.26 -1.12 6.34
CA LEU A 54 -2.79 -2.08 5.35
C LEU A 54 -2.08 -3.28 6.00
N ALA A 55 -1.25 -3.06 7.01
CA ALA A 55 -0.55 -4.12 7.74
C ALA A 55 -1.54 -5.10 8.39
N ALA A 56 -2.71 -4.61 8.83
CA ALA A 56 -3.77 -5.47 9.35
C ALA A 56 -4.41 -6.38 8.29
N GLN A 57 -4.33 -6.04 6.99
CA GLN A 57 -4.98 -6.81 5.92
C GLN A 57 -4.01 -7.70 5.14
N PHE A 58 -2.78 -7.24 4.88
CA PHE A 58 -1.78 -7.96 4.10
C PHE A 58 -1.02 -8.99 4.95
N ALA A 59 -0.43 -9.99 4.29
CA ALA A 59 0.53 -10.91 4.92
C ALA A 59 1.93 -10.27 4.96
N ILE A 60 2.00 -9.08 5.57
CA ILE A 60 3.20 -8.25 5.65
C ILE A 60 3.25 -7.61 7.03
N ALA A 61 4.32 -7.89 7.78
CA ALA A 61 4.62 -7.22 9.04
C ALA A 61 5.39 -5.93 8.77
N VAL A 62 5.03 -4.84 9.45
CA VAL A 62 5.75 -3.57 9.40
C VAL A 62 6.56 -3.42 10.69
N TYR A 63 7.89 -3.33 10.57
CA TYR A 63 8.78 -3.16 11.72
C TYR A 63 9.12 -1.71 11.99
N ALA A 64 9.24 -0.89 10.94
CA ALA A 64 9.49 0.53 11.08
C ALA A 64 8.96 1.29 9.86
N TYR A 65 8.65 2.57 10.06
CA TYR A 65 8.41 3.51 8.97
C TYR A 65 8.96 4.90 9.34
N ALA A 66 9.22 5.71 8.32
CA ALA A 66 9.55 7.13 8.51
C ALA A 66 8.97 7.95 7.36
N ALA A 67 8.17 8.96 7.69
CA ALA A 67 7.69 9.95 6.73
C ALA A 67 8.56 11.21 6.80
N MET A 68 9.36 11.43 5.77
CA MET A 68 10.22 12.60 5.61
C MET A 68 9.56 13.64 4.70
N SER A 69 10.26 14.73 4.43
CA SER A 69 9.71 15.86 3.67
C SER A 69 9.30 15.54 2.24
N ASN A 70 9.95 14.58 1.59
CA ASN A 70 9.65 14.22 0.20
C ASN A 70 9.70 12.72 -0.07
N HIS A 71 9.78 11.87 0.96
CA HIS A 71 9.76 10.41 0.78
C HIS A 71 9.33 9.70 2.05
N VAL A 72 8.91 8.45 1.88
CA VAL A 72 8.58 7.53 2.96
C VAL A 72 9.53 6.34 2.92
N HIS A 73 10.02 5.94 4.09
CA HIS A 73 10.74 4.69 4.33
C HIS A 73 9.82 3.69 5.02
N LEU A 74 9.91 2.42 4.64
CA LEU A 74 9.27 1.30 5.33
C LEU A 74 10.28 0.16 5.49
N VAL A 75 10.31 -0.45 6.66
CA VAL A 75 11.01 -1.72 6.92
C VAL A 75 9.94 -2.76 7.19
N VAL A 76 9.86 -3.77 6.33
CA VAL A 76 8.78 -4.75 6.34
C VAL A 76 9.32 -6.16 6.23
N ARG A 77 8.58 -7.12 6.77
CA ARG A 77 8.77 -8.54 6.48
C ARG A 77 7.56 -9.05 5.73
N ILE A 78 7.79 -9.66 4.57
CA ILE A 78 6.74 -10.34 3.81
C ILE A 78 6.68 -11.82 4.20
N ASP A 79 5.47 -12.37 4.19
CA ASP A 79 5.21 -13.79 4.32
C ASP A 79 4.16 -14.18 3.25
N PRO A 80 4.60 -14.52 2.02
CA PRO A 80 3.67 -14.83 0.94
C PRO A 80 2.80 -16.05 1.23
N GLU A 81 3.34 -17.04 1.94
CA GLU A 81 2.66 -18.30 2.28
C GLU A 81 1.50 -18.09 3.26
N ALA A 82 1.63 -17.17 4.23
CA ALA A 82 0.55 -16.89 5.17
C ALA A 82 -0.76 -16.51 4.46
N SER A 83 -0.67 -15.72 3.38
CA SER A 83 -1.86 -15.35 2.60
C SER A 83 -2.50 -16.55 1.86
N GLN A 84 -1.72 -17.57 1.53
CA GLN A 84 -2.18 -18.79 0.87
C GLN A 84 -2.97 -19.71 1.80
N GLN A 85 -2.73 -19.62 3.11
CA GLN A 85 -3.33 -20.50 4.12
C GLN A 85 -4.66 -19.98 4.69
N TRP A 86 -5.01 -18.72 4.46
CA TRP A 86 -6.28 -18.16 4.94
C TRP A 86 -7.49 -18.90 4.38
N ASP A 87 -8.66 -18.83 5.00
CA ASP A 87 -9.89 -19.29 4.35
C ASP A 87 -10.40 -18.26 3.31
N VAL A 88 -11.35 -18.69 2.49
CA VAL A 88 -11.95 -17.85 1.42
C VAL A 88 -12.58 -16.58 1.99
N GLU A 89 -13.29 -16.69 3.10
CA GLU A 89 -13.97 -15.58 3.76
C GLU A 89 -12.98 -14.50 4.21
N THR A 90 -11.88 -14.91 4.84
CA THR A 90 -10.80 -14.05 5.30
C THR A 90 -10.12 -13.34 4.13
N VAL A 91 -9.86 -14.05 3.04
CA VAL A 91 -9.29 -13.44 1.83
C VAL A 91 -10.20 -12.36 1.26
N LEU A 92 -11.49 -12.65 1.13
CA LEU A 92 -12.46 -11.69 0.59
C LEU A 92 -12.62 -10.47 1.49
N ARG A 93 -12.81 -10.69 2.79
CA ARG A 93 -12.92 -9.62 3.79
C ARG A 93 -11.70 -8.70 3.77
N ARG A 94 -10.49 -9.28 3.83
CA ARG A 94 -9.22 -8.52 3.78
C ARG A 94 -9.06 -7.77 2.47
N TRP A 95 -9.35 -8.40 1.33
CA TRP A 95 -9.24 -7.76 0.01
C TRP A 95 -10.22 -6.59 -0.14
N PHE A 96 -11.44 -6.73 0.34
CA PHE A 96 -12.46 -5.68 0.24
C PHE A 96 -12.10 -4.46 1.11
N ALA A 97 -11.50 -4.67 2.28
CA ALA A 97 -10.98 -3.59 3.11
C ALA A 97 -9.83 -2.80 2.45
N VAL A 98 -9.00 -3.45 1.63
CA VAL A 98 -7.89 -2.80 0.90
C VAL A 98 -8.39 -2.03 -0.32
N SER A 99 -9.37 -2.59 -1.03
CA SER A 99 -9.96 -2.06 -2.27
C SER A 99 -11.47 -1.79 -2.10
N PRO A 100 -11.84 -0.81 -1.24
CA PRO A 100 -13.24 -0.52 -1.00
C PRO A 100 -13.91 0.09 -2.23
N ARG A 101 -15.19 -0.22 -2.42
CA ARG A 101 -16.02 0.46 -3.43
C ARG A 101 -16.54 1.79 -2.87
N LYS A 102 -16.93 2.70 -3.77
CA LYS A 102 -17.67 3.89 -3.36
C LYS A 102 -19.04 3.41 -2.84
N HIS A 103 -19.39 3.76 -1.60
CA HIS A 103 -20.59 3.26 -0.88
C HIS A 103 -20.56 1.74 -0.59
N ASP A 104 -19.48 1.25 0.01
CA ASP A 104 -19.33 -0.16 0.44
C ASP A 104 -20.10 -0.43 1.75
N THR A 105 -21.41 -0.68 1.66
CA THR A 105 -22.25 -1.10 2.79
C THR A 105 -22.10 -2.60 3.07
N ASP A 106 -22.54 -3.05 4.26
CA ASP A 106 -22.52 -4.47 4.62
C ASP A 106 -23.26 -5.34 3.60
N GLU A 107 -24.41 -4.88 3.10
CA GLU A 107 -25.18 -5.56 2.05
C GLU A 107 -24.36 -5.70 0.75
N THR A 108 -23.68 -4.63 0.32
CA THR A 108 -22.85 -4.71 -0.89
C THR A 108 -21.62 -5.60 -0.70
N GLN A 109 -21.06 -5.66 0.51
CA GLN A 109 -19.97 -6.58 0.83
C GLN A 109 -20.44 -8.03 0.83
N GLN A 110 -21.64 -8.31 1.34
CA GLN A 110 -22.24 -9.63 1.30
C GLN A 110 -22.48 -10.09 -0.14
N GLN A 111 -23.11 -9.26 -0.97
CA GLN A 111 -23.34 -9.56 -2.39
C GLN A 111 -22.02 -9.85 -3.14
N ARG A 112 -20.96 -9.07 -2.83
CA ARG A 112 -19.63 -9.30 -3.40
C ARG A 112 -19.02 -10.60 -2.90
N THR A 113 -19.23 -10.96 -1.64
CA THR A 113 -18.72 -12.21 -1.07
C THR A 113 -19.36 -13.38 -1.79
N GLU A 114 -20.68 -13.42 -1.86
CA GLU A 114 -21.46 -14.43 -2.59
C GLU A 114 -21.01 -14.57 -4.05
N ALA A 115 -20.80 -13.44 -4.74
CA ALA A 115 -20.32 -13.44 -6.13
C ALA A 115 -18.86 -13.93 -6.33
N ASN A 116 -18.07 -14.08 -5.26
CA ASN A 116 -16.67 -14.53 -5.33
C ASN A 116 -16.40 -15.87 -4.63
N THR A 117 -17.25 -16.33 -3.69
CA THR A 117 -16.99 -17.54 -2.87
C THR A 117 -16.73 -18.80 -3.70
N GLY A 118 -17.37 -18.94 -4.87
CA GLY A 118 -17.15 -20.06 -5.80
C GLY A 118 -16.13 -19.79 -6.92
N ASN A 119 -15.47 -18.63 -6.93
CA ASN A 119 -14.52 -18.25 -7.98
C ASN A 119 -13.07 -18.46 -7.54
N GLU A 120 -12.60 -19.70 -7.62
CA GLU A 120 -11.27 -20.10 -7.17
C GLU A 120 -10.14 -19.26 -7.80
N ALA A 121 -10.27 -18.91 -9.09
CA ALA A 121 -9.29 -18.09 -9.79
C ALA A 121 -9.16 -16.68 -9.17
N ARG A 122 -10.28 -16.04 -8.83
CA ARG A 122 -10.27 -14.73 -8.14
C ARG A 122 -9.72 -14.85 -6.72
N ILE A 123 -10.06 -15.92 -6.01
CA ILE A 123 -9.52 -16.15 -4.66
C ILE A 123 -8.00 -16.32 -4.71
N ALA A 124 -7.48 -17.14 -5.61
CA ALA A 124 -6.05 -17.34 -5.81
C ALA A 124 -5.34 -16.02 -6.16
N GLU A 125 -5.94 -15.21 -7.02
CA GLU A 125 -5.43 -13.87 -7.32
C GLU A 125 -5.38 -12.99 -6.06
N TYR A 126 -6.47 -12.91 -5.28
CA TYR A 126 -6.49 -12.07 -4.08
C TYR A 126 -5.46 -12.51 -3.03
N ARG A 127 -5.25 -13.82 -2.85
CA ARG A 127 -4.17 -14.35 -1.98
C ARG A 127 -2.81 -13.84 -2.44
N SER A 128 -2.48 -14.06 -3.71
CA SER A 128 -1.23 -13.59 -4.32
C SER A 128 -1.02 -12.09 -4.12
N ARG A 129 -2.08 -11.29 -4.28
CA ARG A 129 -2.02 -9.83 -4.07
C ARG A 129 -1.82 -9.46 -2.60
N LEU A 130 -2.52 -10.11 -1.67
CA LEU A 130 -2.43 -9.86 -0.22
C LEU A 130 -1.08 -10.30 0.38
N GLY A 131 -0.36 -11.22 -0.27
CA GLY A 131 1.03 -11.57 0.07
C GLY A 131 2.10 -10.71 -0.60
N SER A 132 1.72 -9.74 -1.45
CA SER A 132 2.67 -9.03 -2.31
C SER A 132 3.04 -7.64 -1.79
N LEU A 133 4.34 -7.39 -1.57
CA LEU A 133 4.87 -6.06 -1.27
C LEU A 133 4.50 -5.03 -2.35
N SER A 134 4.41 -5.48 -3.61
CA SER A 134 4.04 -4.63 -4.74
C SER A 134 2.64 -4.04 -4.58
N TRP A 135 1.70 -4.88 -4.14
CA TRP A 135 0.31 -4.51 -3.96
C TRP A 135 0.10 -3.70 -2.68
N PHE A 136 0.81 -4.04 -1.60
CA PHE A 136 0.86 -3.22 -0.40
C PHE A 136 1.31 -1.79 -0.72
N MET A 137 2.43 -1.67 -1.45
CA MET A 137 2.97 -0.36 -1.79
C MET A 137 2.08 0.40 -2.78
N ARG A 138 1.43 -0.29 -3.72
CA ARG A 138 0.42 0.33 -4.58
C ARG A 138 -0.72 0.90 -3.77
N ALA A 139 -1.27 0.13 -2.83
CA ALA A 139 -2.40 0.56 -2.00
C ALA A 139 -2.06 1.73 -1.05
N LEU A 140 -0.83 1.78 -0.55
CA LEU A 140 -0.32 2.91 0.24
C LEU A 140 -0.13 4.15 -0.64
N ASN A 141 0.63 4.00 -1.72
CA ASN A 141 0.99 5.12 -2.59
C ASN A 141 -0.23 5.75 -3.26
N GLU A 142 -1.19 4.94 -3.71
CA GLU A 142 -2.41 5.43 -4.34
C GLU A 142 -3.26 6.27 -3.39
N SER A 143 -3.43 5.81 -2.14
CA SER A 143 -4.20 6.53 -1.11
C SER A 143 -3.58 7.90 -0.81
N VAL A 144 -2.27 7.93 -0.57
CA VAL A 144 -1.55 9.19 -0.29
C VAL A 144 -1.55 10.12 -1.50
N ALA A 145 -1.31 9.58 -2.70
CA ALA A 145 -1.28 10.38 -3.92
C ALA A 145 -2.65 11.02 -4.21
N ARG A 146 -3.75 10.29 -4.02
CA ARG A 146 -5.10 10.83 -4.21
C ARG A 146 -5.41 11.95 -3.22
N ALA A 147 -5.11 11.73 -1.93
CA ALA A 147 -5.35 12.73 -0.89
C ALA A 147 -4.50 14.00 -1.10
N ALA A 148 -3.18 13.82 -1.30
CA ALA A 148 -2.26 14.94 -1.50
C ALA A 148 -2.55 15.72 -2.79
N ASN A 149 -2.81 15.03 -3.92
CA ASN A 149 -3.16 15.73 -5.17
C ASN A 149 -4.48 16.50 -5.05
N ALA A 150 -5.47 15.97 -4.33
CA ALA A 150 -6.73 16.67 -4.08
C ALA A 150 -6.51 17.92 -3.22
N GLU A 151 -5.73 17.81 -2.14
CA GLU A 151 -5.36 18.95 -1.28
C GLU A 151 -4.54 20.01 -2.05
N ASP A 152 -3.60 19.57 -2.91
CA ASP A 152 -2.73 20.45 -3.71
C ASP A 152 -3.42 21.03 -4.95
N GLY A 153 -4.69 20.69 -5.22
CA GLY A 153 -5.39 21.09 -6.46
C GLY A 153 -4.71 20.60 -7.74
N CYS A 154 -3.93 19.52 -7.66
CA CYS A 154 -3.05 19.04 -8.71
C CYS A 154 -3.58 17.78 -9.42
N LYS A 155 -3.15 17.58 -10.66
CA LYS A 155 -3.36 16.34 -11.42
C LYS A 155 -2.01 15.69 -11.76
N GLY A 156 -2.03 14.38 -11.99
CA GLY A 156 -0.88 13.62 -12.44
C GLY A 156 -0.13 12.87 -11.34
N ARG A 157 1.13 12.55 -11.61
CA ARG A 157 1.94 11.64 -10.82
C ARG A 157 2.46 12.31 -9.54
N PHE A 158 2.24 11.67 -8.39
CA PHE A 158 2.74 12.14 -7.08
C PHE A 158 4.05 11.45 -6.65
N TRP A 159 4.22 10.16 -6.96
CA TRP A 159 5.39 9.35 -6.61
C TRP A 159 6.33 9.10 -7.79
N GLU A 160 7.61 8.83 -7.55
CA GLU A 160 8.57 8.47 -8.59
C GLU A 160 8.16 7.22 -9.41
N GLY A 161 8.75 7.13 -10.60
CA GLY A 161 8.72 5.99 -11.53
C GLY A 161 8.82 4.63 -10.83
N ARG A 162 9.94 4.52 -10.12
CA ARG A 162 10.43 3.31 -9.51
C ARG A 162 10.60 3.56 -8.03
N VAL A 163 10.23 2.55 -7.26
CA VAL A 163 10.48 2.48 -5.84
C VAL A 163 11.88 1.93 -5.61
N ARG A 164 12.56 2.36 -4.55
CA ARG A 164 13.83 1.74 -4.15
C ARG A 164 13.50 0.65 -3.13
N CYS A 165 14.13 -0.50 -3.28
CA CYS A 165 13.99 -1.62 -2.39
C CYS A 165 15.37 -2.24 -2.17
N GLN A 166 15.66 -2.63 -0.94
CA GLN A 166 16.88 -3.33 -0.52
C GLN A 166 16.45 -4.48 0.41
N ALA A 167 17.16 -5.60 0.36
CA ALA A 167 16.95 -6.75 1.25
C ALA A 167 17.97 -6.70 2.40
#